data_AF-A0A354QA61-F1
#
_entry.id   AF-A0A354QA61-F1
#
_cell.length_a   1.000
_cell.length_b   1.000
_cell.length_c   1.000
_cell.angle_alpha   90.00
_cell.angle_beta   90.00
_cell.angle_gamma   90.00
#
_symmetry.space_group_name_H-M   'P 1'
#
loop_
_entity.id
_entity.type
_entity.pdbx_description
1 polymer ?
#
loop_
_entity_poly.entity_id
_entity_poly.type
_entity_poly.pdbx_seq_one_letter_code
_entity_poly.pdbx_strand_id
1 'polypeptide(L)'
;GHLIPWIDFTPKWIGFRSLGLSPETIFQISTVREEFLKRFFNSVITSVSASVLAVMLGSLAAYGLSRFQYKLGFVKNSDISFFFLSQMILPPVVLALPFLVLYRELALLDSTIGLIMLYALMVLPIVIWIMRDQFSTIPIEL
;
A
#
# COMPACT_ATOMS: atom_id res chain seq x y z
N GLY A 1 -10.75 -35.12 35.01
CA GLY A 1 -10.90 -33.90 35.81
C GLY A 1 -11.38 -32.80 34.89
N HIS A 2 -12.42 -32.07 35.29
CA HIS A 2 -12.93 -30.95 34.49
C HIS A 2 -11.87 -29.85 34.43
N LEU A 3 -11.27 -29.64 33.25
CA LEU A 3 -10.46 -28.46 32.96
C LEU A 3 -11.36 -27.24 33.05
N ILE A 4 -11.09 -26.34 33.99
CA ILE A 4 -11.77 -25.05 34.08
C ILE A 4 -11.00 -24.09 33.16
N PRO A 5 -11.57 -23.68 32.01
CA PRO A 5 -10.80 -23.03 30.93
C PRO A 5 -10.06 -21.76 31.33
N TRP A 6 -10.48 -21.08 32.39
CA TRP A 6 -9.93 -19.79 32.81
C TRP A 6 -8.90 -19.92 33.94
N ILE A 7 -8.82 -21.08 34.60
CA ILE A 7 -7.95 -21.34 35.74
C ILE A 7 -6.79 -22.25 35.34
N ASP A 8 -7.06 -23.28 34.53
CA ASP A 8 -6.06 -24.27 34.13
C ASP A 8 -5.35 -23.93 32.80
N PHE A 9 -5.75 -22.83 32.15
CA PHE A 9 -5.15 -22.41 30.89
C PHE A 9 -3.76 -21.81 31.13
N THR A 10 -2.74 -22.53 30.65
CA THR A 10 -1.37 -22.02 30.54
C THR A 10 -1.14 -21.54 29.10
N PRO A 11 -0.93 -20.22 28.87
CA PRO A 11 -0.73 -19.72 27.52
C PRO A 11 0.53 -20.34 26.90
N LYS A 12 0.35 -21.00 25.76
CA LYS A 12 1.46 -21.62 25.03
C LYS A 12 2.10 -20.59 24.09
N TRP A 13 3.30 -20.14 24.45
CA TRP A 13 4.07 -19.13 23.69
C TRP A 13 4.73 -19.66 22.40
N ILE A 14 4.19 -20.71 21.78
CA ILE A 14 4.86 -21.47 20.71
C ILE A 14 5.23 -20.57 19.51
N GLY A 15 4.33 -19.69 19.07
CA GLY A 15 4.59 -18.77 17.96
C GLY A 15 5.53 -17.60 18.33
N PHE A 16 5.51 -17.15 19.58
CA PHE A 16 6.41 -16.09 20.05
C PHE A 16 7.81 -16.63 20.34
N ARG A 17 7.95 -17.90 20.71
CA ARG A 17 9.23 -18.55 20.96
C ARG A 17 10.07 -18.64 19.69
N SER A 18 9.46 -18.93 18.53
CA SER A 18 10.18 -18.93 17.25
C SER A 18 10.65 -17.53 16.82
N LEU A 19 9.93 -16.48 17.23
CA LEU A 19 10.29 -15.07 17.00
C LEU A 19 11.22 -14.49 18.07
N GLY A 20 11.60 -15.24 19.12
CA GLY A 20 12.39 -14.71 20.24
C GLY A 20 11.65 -13.66 21.07
N LEU A 21 10.31 -13.70 21.07
CA LEU A 21 9.41 -12.77 21.76
C LEU A 21 8.68 -13.42 22.95
N SER A 22 9.00 -14.67 23.30
CA SER A 22 8.41 -15.31 24.48
C SER A 22 9.06 -14.79 25.77
N PRO A 23 8.38 -14.87 26.93
CA PRO A 23 8.93 -14.39 28.21
C PRO A 23 10.31 -14.97 28.56
N GLU A 24 10.62 -16.18 28.07
CA GLU A 24 11.89 -16.85 28.31
C GLU A 24 13.01 -16.44 27.34
N THR A 25 12.67 -15.91 26.15
CA THR A 25 13.63 -15.57 25.07
C THR A 25 13.74 -14.07 24.82
N ILE A 26 12.86 -13.25 25.41
CA ILE A 26 12.80 -11.80 25.15
C ILE A 26 14.07 -11.06 25.58
N PHE A 27 14.74 -11.50 26.65
CA PHE A 27 16.01 -10.93 27.11
C PHE A 27 17.24 -11.55 26.43
N GLN A 28 17.05 -12.55 25.57
CA GLN A 28 18.12 -13.15 24.81
C GLN A 28 18.28 -12.43 23.46
N ILE A 29 19.50 -12.46 22.93
CA ILE A 29 19.78 -11.99 21.58
C ILE A 29 19.20 -13.05 20.63
N SER A 30 18.35 -12.61 19.71
CA SER A 30 17.69 -13.48 18.73
C SER A 30 17.85 -12.87 17.34
N THR A 31 18.65 -13.53 16.51
CA THR A 31 18.85 -13.13 15.10
C THR A 31 17.53 -13.18 14.33
N VAL A 32 16.67 -14.15 14.63
CA VAL A 32 15.34 -14.29 14.02
C VAL A 32 14.46 -13.09 14.36
N ARG A 33 14.46 -12.63 15.63
CA ARG A 33 13.73 -11.44 16.04
C ARG A 33 14.21 -10.20 15.30
N GLU A 34 15.53 -10.02 15.21
CA GLU A 34 16.15 -8.86 14.55
C GLU A 34 15.82 -8.82 13.06
N GLU A 35 15.94 -9.95 12.35
CA GLU A 35 15.55 -10.04 10.94
C GLU A 35 14.07 -9.79 10.74
N PHE A 36 13.21 -10.37 11.60
CA PHE A 36 11.77 -10.16 11.55
C PHE A 36 11.42 -8.68 11.72
N LEU A 37 11.94 -8.04 12.78
CA LEU A 37 11.68 -6.62 13.04
C LEU A 37 12.19 -5.75 11.89
N LYS A 38 13.38 -6.03 11.35
CA LYS A 38 13.92 -5.31 10.19
C LYS A 38 13.00 -5.40 8.97
N ARG A 39 12.53 -6.62 8.62
CA ARG A 39 11.60 -6.83 7.50
C ARG A 39 10.25 -6.17 7.78
N PHE A 40 9.74 -6.28 9.00
CA PHE A 40 8.49 -5.66 9.43
C PHE A 40 8.55 -4.14 9.29
N PHE A 41 9.59 -3.48 9.81
CA PHE A 41 9.75 -2.04 9.69
C PHE A 41 9.96 -1.61 8.23
N ASN A 42 10.70 -2.36 7.43
CA ASN A 42 10.81 -2.09 5.99
C ASN A 42 9.43 -2.11 5.32
N SER A 43 8.59 -3.11 5.62
CA SER A 43 7.23 -3.18 5.09
C SER A 43 6.35 -2.04 5.57
N VAL A 44 6.41 -1.68 6.86
CA VAL A 44 5.64 -0.55 7.43
C VAL A 44 6.05 0.77 6.79
N ILE A 45 7.36 1.05 6.70
CA ILE A 45 7.88 2.28 6.09
C ILE A 45 7.46 2.35 4.64
N THR A 46 7.62 1.25 3.89
CA THR A 46 7.28 1.20 2.47
C THR A 46 5.77 1.40 2.25
N SER A 47 4.92 0.67 2.99
CA SER A 47 3.47 0.73 2.80
C SER A 47 2.89 2.08 3.20
N VAL A 48 3.29 2.62 4.35
CA VAL A 48 2.82 3.94 4.83
C VAL A 48 3.27 5.05 3.88
N SER A 49 4.54 5.05 3.46
CA SER A 49 5.05 6.05 2.53
C SER A 49 4.34 5.98 1.18
N ALA A 50 4.11 4.78 0.66
CA ALA A 50 3.38 4.58 -0.59
C ALA A 50 1.92 5.04 -0.48
N SER A 51 1.24 4.74 0.63
CA SER A 51 -0.13 5.20 0.86
C SER A 51 -0.23 6.72 0.95
N VAL A 52 0.67 7.37 1.70
CA VAL A 52 0.71 8.85 1.80
C VAL A 52 0.95 9.46 0.43
N LEU A 53 1.93 8.95 -0.32
CA LEU A 53 2.23 9.43 -1.68
C LEU A 53 1.04 9.25 -2.63
N ALA A 54 0.39 8.08 -2.60
CA ALA A 54 -0.77 7.80 -3.44
C ALA A 54 -1.94 8.73 -3.10
N VAL A 55 -2.22 8.96 -1.81
CA VAL A 55 -3.27 9.89 -1.36
C VAL A 55 -2.97 11.32 -1.80
N MET A 56 -1.73 11.79 -1.63
CA MET A 56 -1.34 13.13 -2.06
C MET A 56 -1.54 13.32 -3.56
N LEU A 57 -0.95 12.45 -4.39
CA LEU A 57 -1.04 12.56 -5.85
C LEU A 57 -2.46 12.32 -6.35
N GLY A 58 -3.15 11.33 -5.79
CA GLY A 58 -4.51 10.97 -6.16
C GLY A 58 -5.51 12.05 -5.79
N SER A 59 -5.34 12.72 -4.65
CA SER A 59 -6.17 13.86 -4.25
C SER A 59 -6.00 15.04 -5.20
N LEU A 60 -4.75 15.36 -5.59
CA LEU A 60 -4.48 16.43 -6.56
C LEU A 60 -5.14 16.13 -7.93
N ALA A 61 -4.99 14.90 -8.43
CA ALA A 61 -5.60 14.49 -9.69
C ALA A 61 -7.14 14.47 -9.61
N ALA A 62 -7.70 13.93 -8.53
CA ALA A 62 -9.13 13.87 -8.28
C ALA A 62 -9.77 15.26 -8.17
N TYR A 63 -9.11 16.18 -7.46
CA TYR A 63 -9.56 17.56 -7.33
C TYR A 63 -9.62 18.23 -8.71
N GLY A 64 -8.57 18.05 -9.51
CA GLY A 64 -8.55 18.51 -10.89
C GLY A 64 -9.76 18.00 -11.69
N LEU A 65 -9.97 16.68 -11.66
CA LEU A 65 -11.04 16.00 -12.40
C LEU A 65 -12.45 16.32 -11.93
N SER A 66 -12.61 16.73 -10.68
CA SER A 66 -13.90 17.12 -10.10
C SER A 66 -14.24 18.58 -10.40
N ARG A 67 -13.25 19.48 -10.29
CA ARG A 67 -13.48 20.93 -10.34
C ARG A 67 -13.37 21.53 -11.73
N PHE A 68 -12.47 21.01 -12.57
CA PHE A 68 -12.22 21.56 -13.91
C PHE A 68 -12.82 20.67 -14.99
N GLN A 69 -13.40 21.27 -16.02
CA GLN A 69 -13.84 20.52 -17.21
C GLN A 69 -12.67 20.37 -18.17
N TYR A 70 -12.04 19.20 -18.19
CA TYR A 70 -11.05 18.87 -19.20
C TYR A 70 -11.74 18.39 -20.48
N LYS A 71 -11.40 19.03 -21.60
CA LYS A 71 -11.75 18.58 -22.94
C LYS A 71 -10.47 18.52 -23.76
N LEU A 72 -9.79 17.38 -23.73
CA LEU A 72 -8.63 17.13 -24.58
C LEU A 72 -9.13 16.42 -25.85
N GLY A 73 -9.54 17.21 -26.85
CA GLY A 73 -10.18 16.68 -28.06
C GLY A 73 -11.52 15.99 -27.73
N PHE A 74 -11.62 14.69 -28.01
CA PHE A 74 -12.82 13.89 -27.74
C PHE A 74 -12.89 13.35 -26.31
N VAL A 75 -11.81 13.46 -25.52
CA VAL A 75 -11.72 12.90 -24.17
C VAL A 75 -12.32 13.86 -23.15
N LYS A 76 -13.26 13.35 -22.33
CA LYS A 76 -13.89 14.06 -21.22
C LYS A 76 -13.38 13.54 -19.87
N ASN A 77 -13.67 14.26 -18.79
CA ASN A 77 -13.33 13.82 -17.42
C ASN A 77 -13.82 12.41 -17.06
N SER A 78 -14.98 12.01 -17.60
CA SER A 78 -15.54 10.66 -17.41
C SER A 78 -14.62 9.59 -17.98
N ASP A 79 -14.04 9.85 -19.15
CA ASP A 79 -13.19 8.90 -19.87
C ASP A 79 -11.83 8.77 -19.18
N ILE A 80 -11.30 9.88 -18.65
CA ILE A 80 -10.08 9.88 -17.83
C ILE A 80 -10.30 9.07 -16.54
N SER A 81 -11.45 9.27 -15.88
CA SER A 81 -11.78 8.52 -14.66
C SER A 81 -11.95 7.03 -14.94
N PHE A 82 -12.58 6.69 -16.07
CA PHE A 82 -12.73 5.31 -16.52
C PHE A 82 -11.39 4.67 -16.89
N PHE A 83 -10.46 5.43 -17.49
CA PHE A 83 -9.10 4.96 -17.78
C PHE A 83 -8.35 4.57 -16.51
N PHE A 84 -8.43 5.36 -15.44
CA PHE A 84 -7.82 4.98 -14.17
C PHE A 84 -8.44 3.67 -13.64
N LEU A 85 -9.77 3.57 -13.62
CA LEU A 85 -10.47 2.36 -13.17
C LEU A 85 -10.07 1.11 -13.97
N SER A 86 -9.88 1.23 -15.30
CA SER A 86 -9.49 0.10 -16.13
C SER A 86 -8.10 -0.45 -15.80
N GLN A 87 -7.21 0.38 -15.22
CA GLN A 87 -5.89 -0.09 -14.77
C GLN A 87 -5.99 -1.12 -13.63
N MET A 88 -7.10 -1.15 -12.88
CA MET A 88 -7.32 -2.14 -11.82
C MET A 88 -7.64 -3.54 -12.36
N ILE A 89 -8.07 -3.64 -13.61
CA ILE A 89 -8.39 -4.92 -14.27
C ILE A 89 -7.11 -5.61 -14.74
N LEU A 90 -6.06 -4.82 -15.00
CA LEU A 90 -4.80 -5.33 -15.51
C LEU A 90 -4.09 -6.15 -14.42
N PRO A 91 -3.78 -7.43 -14.68
CA PRO A 91 -3.16 -8.28 -13.67
C PRO A 91 -1.71 -7.81 -13.39
N PRO A 92 -1.30 -7.60 -12.12
CA PRO A 92 0.00 -7.02 -11.79
C PRO A 92 1.20 -7.78 -12.39
N VAL A 93 1.07 -9.10 -12.59
CA VAL A 93 2.11 -9.94 -13.21
C VAL A 93 2.47 -9.51 -14.63
N VAL A 94 1.51 -8.95 -15.39
CA VAL A 94 1.75 -8.45 -16.76
C VAL A 94 2.65 -7.21 -16.74
N LEU A 95 2.57 -6.42 -15.67
CA LEU A 95 3.45 -5.27 -15.46
C LEU A 95 4.83 -5.65 -14.92
N ALA A 96 5.03 -6.86 -14.41
CA ALA A 96 6.27 -7.22 -13.73
C ALA A 96 7.51 -7.08 -14.63
N LEU A 97 7.46 -7.60 -15.86
CA LEU A 97 8.58 -7.50 -16.81
C LEU A 97 8.90 -6.05 -17.23
N PRO A 98 7.95 -5.24 -17.72
CA PRO A 98 8.26 -3.87 -18.11
C PRO A 98 8.77 -3.03 -16.93
N PHE A 99 8.22 -3.21 -15.73
CA PHE A 99 8.72 -2.52 -14.54
C PHE A 99 10.11 -2.99 -14.14
N LEU A 100 10.42 -4.30 -14.26
CA LEU A 100 11.75 -4.82 -13.97
C LEU A 100 12.80 -4.17 -14.89
N VAL A 101 12.53 -4.11 -16.20
CA VAL A 101 13.44 -3.48 -17.16
C VAL A 101 13.58 -1.98 -16.85
N LEU A 102 12.46 -1.26 -16.66
CA LEU A 102 12.48 0.17 -16.33
C LEU A 102 13.28 0.46 -15.05
N TYR A 103 13.05 -0.31 -13.99
CA TYR A 103 13.70 -0.08 -12.71
C TYR A 103 15.17 -0.49 -12.75
N ARG A 104 15.54 -1.43 -13.62
CA ARG A 104 16.95 -1.75 -13.87
C ARG A 104 17.68 -0.58 -14.50
N GLU A 105 17.12 0.00 -15.55
CA GLU A 105 17.72 1.15 -16.25
C GLU A 105 17.82 2.39 -15.35
N LEU A 106 16.83 2.57 -14.47
CA LEU A 106 16.82 3.67 -13.49
C LEU A 106 17.67 3.41 -12.23
N ALA A 107 18.34 2.24 -12.12
CA ALA A 107 19.05 1.80 -10.92
C ALA A 107 18.18 1.82 -9.63
N LEU A 108 16.89 1.51 -9.79
CA LEU A 108 15.89 1.44 -8.72
C LEU A 108 15.54 0.01 -8.29
N LEU A 109 16.14 -1.01 -8.92
CA LEU A 109 15.98 -2.40 -8.50
C LEU A 109 16.42 -2.59 -7.04
N ASP A 110 15.68 -3.42 -6.31
CA ASP A 110 15.91 -3.77 -4.91
C ASP A 110 16.02 -2.56 -3.95
N SER A 111 15.50 -1.39 -4.36
CA SER A 111 15.52 -0.18 -3.56
C SER A 111 14.17 0.08 -2.87
N THR A 112 14.21 0.59 -1.63
CA THR A 112 13.01 1.00 -0.88
C THR A 112 12.22 2.06 -1.63
N ILE A 113 12.90 3.01 -2.27
CA ILE A 113 12.27 4.12 -3.01
C ILE A 113 11.53 3.59 -4.24
N GLY A 114 12.16 2.68 -4.99
CA GLY A 114 11.50 2.00 -6.10
C GLY A 114 10.23 1.28 -5.63
N LEU A 115 10.32 0.51 -4.54
CA LEU A 115 9.16 -0.21 -4.02
C LEU A 115 8.02 0.71 -3.59
N ILE A 116 8.33 1.84 -2.95
CA ILE A 116 7.35 2.87 -2.57
C ILE A 116 6.62 3.41 -3.81
N MET A 117 7.36 3.78 -4.87
CA MET A 117 6.77 4.32 -6.09
C MET A 117 5.88 3.29 -6.80
N LEU A 118 6.34 2.04 -6.88
CA LEU A 118 5.57 0.96 -7.48
C LEU A 118 4.26 0.71 -6.72
N TYR A 119 4.31 0.63 -5.39
CA TYR A 119 3.12 0.43 -4.56
C TYR A 119 2.17 1.63 -4.63
N ALA A 120 2.70 2.86 -4.63
CA ALA A 120 1.89 4.05 -4.80
C ALA A 120 1.13 4.02 -6.14
N LEU A 121 1.81 3.67 -7.23
CA LEU A 121 1.22 3.57 -8.57
C LEU A 121 0.10 2.52 -8.63
N MET A 122 0.30 1.35 -8.01
CA MET A 122 -0.69 0.27 -8.03
C MET A 122 -2.00 0.67 -7.32
N VAL A 123 -1.92 1.48 -6.27
CA VAL A 123 -3.07 1.92 -5.48
C VAL A 123 -3.63 3.27 -5.98
N LEU A 124 -2.89 4.00 -6.82
CA LEU A 124 -3.28 5.32 -7.32
C LEU A 124 -4.67 5.33 -8.00
N PRO A 125 -5.05 4.35 -8.85
CA PRO A 125 -6.35 4.37 -9.50
C PRO A 125 -7.55 4.39 -8.56
N ILE A 126 -7.52 3.56 -7.50
CA ILE A 126 -8.61 3.48 -6.52
C ILE A 126 -8.66 4.76 -5.68
N VAL A 127 -7.51 5.33 -5.33
CA VAL A 127 -7.45 6.60 -4.59
C VAL A 127 -8.05 7.74 -5.42
N ILE A 128 -7.65 7.87 -6.70
CA ILE A 128 -8.21 8.90 -7.59
C ILE A 128 -9.73 8.74 -7.70
N TRP A 129 -10.20 7.51 -7.86
CA TRP A 129 -11.63 7.24 -8.00
C TRP A 129 -12.42 7.63 -6.74
N ILE A 130 -12.00 7.18 -5.57
CA ILE A 130 -12.67 7.49 -4.29
C ILE A 130 -12.61 9.00 -4.02
N MET A 131 -11.43 9.62 -4.13
CA MET A 131 -11.29 11.05 -3.86
C MET A 131 -12.11 11.90 -4.84
N ARG A 132 -12.19 11.50 -6.11
CA ARG A 132 -13.01 12.22 -7.11
C ARG A 132 -14.48 12.15 -6.76
N ASP A 133 -14.97 10.97 -6.39
CA ASP A 133 -16.35 10.78 -5.95
C ASP A 133 -16.66 11.71 -4.76
N GLN A 134 -15.81 11.70 -3.73
CA GLN A 134 -15.95 12.56 -2.57
C GLN A 134 -15.91 14.06 -2.92
N PHE A 135 -14.93 14.53 -3.70
CA PHE A 135 -14.87 15.94 -4.09
C PHE A 135 -16.05 16.38 -4.95
N SER A 136 -16.61 15.48 -5.76
CA SER A 136 -17.76 15.80 -6.62
C SER A 136 -19.07 15.96 -5.83
N THR A 137 -19.12 15.50 -4.58
CA THR A 137 -20.25 15.78 -3.68
C THR A 137 -20.26 17.21 -3.14
N ILE A 138 -19.13 17.92 -3.21
CA ILE A 138 -18.98 19.27 -2.67
C ILE A 138 -19.43 20.28 -3.75
N PRO A 139 -20.45 21.13 -3.47
CA PRO A 139 -20.93 22.12 -4.43
C PRO A 139 -19.84 23.08 -4.89
N ILE A 140 -19.94 23.52 -6.15
CA ILE A 140 -18.94 24.42 -6.75
C ILE A 140 -19.05 25.85 -6.20
N GLU A 141 -20.19 26.19 -5.62
CA GLU A 141 -20.56 27.53 -5.17
C GLU A 141 -20.08 27.91 -3.76
N LEU A 142 -19.40 26.99 -3.05
CA LEU A 142 -18.65 27.28 -1.83
C LEU A 142 -17.28 27.89 -2.16
#